data_AF-A0A2E8RVL8-F1
#
_entry.id   AF-A0A2E8RVL8-F1
#
_cell.length_a   1.000
_cell.length_b   1.000
_cell.length_c   1.000
_cell.angle_alpha   90.00
_cell.angle_beta   90.00
_cell.angle_gamma   90.00
#
_symmetry.space_group_name_H-M   'P 1'
#
loop_
_entity.id
_entity.type
_entity.pdbx_description
1 polymer ?
#
loop_
_entity_poly.entity_id
_entity_poly.type
_entity_poly.pdbx_seq_one_letter_code
_entity_poly.pdbx_strand_id
1 'polypeptide(L)'
;MDQLEKENRIYYTKTGTPFLKQYLDEQDGRPCQNLWTDIQLTKSGSELVGYPTQKPEKLIERIIETSSEENDIVADFFGGSGTTAAVAEKLNRKWICTDLGKFSIHTTRKRMIGIQRELKKEEKNWRAFEILNLGKYQRQHYIYDGKSERDEIKRHKKAQKEKEFERLILQAYKATNVDGFTTIHGKKGGDFVSLGPINQPLSRNHVEEVISECIKNKITSLDILGFEYEMGLFPTIQEEAKNKGLRLSYKQIPMEVFDERAVSKGEVIFHDVAYIEFKPYFNGIKLSVELIDFAVFYNEGNANIDDSLANGKSKVVVENGQIIEKKKDKDGIISETILTKNWQDWIDYWSVDFDYESKPEIIKFKTENGKVEEEWTGNYVFENEWQSFRGKNGKEKLELKTSEREIAKDKTKVAVKVVDIFGNDTMKVLEVKV
;
A
#
# COMPACT_ATOMS: atom_id res chain seq x y z
N MET A 1 57.10 27.82 23.14
CA MET A 1 56.45 28.96 23.82
C MET A 1 56.65 30.23 23.01
N ASP A 2 57.88 30.60 22.69
CA ASP A 2 58.23 31.81 21.91
C ASP A 2 57.47 31.94 20.58
N GLN A 3 57.24 30.82 19.89
CA GLN A 3 56.43 30.80 18.67
C GLN A 3 54.94 31.16 18.92
N LEU A 4 54.34 30.61 19.98
CA LEU A 4 52.95 30.88 20.35
C LEU A 4 52.77 32.31 20.88
N GLU A 5 53.78 32.88 21.51
CA GLU A 5 53.80 34.29 21.90
C GLU A 5 53.88 35.21 20.67
N LYS A 6 54.76 34.87 19.71
CA LYS A 6 54.88 35.60 18.44
C LYS A 6 53.58 35.55 17.62
N GLU A 7 52.84 34.45 17.71
CA GLU A 7 51.53 34.25 17.10
C GLU A 7 50.36 34.81 17.94
N ASN A 8 50.63 35.49 19.07
CA ASN A 8 49.63 36.05 19.99
C ASN A 8 48.60 35.01 20.51
N ARG A 9 48.99 33.74 20.61
CA ARG A 9 48.15 32.63 21.07
C ARG A 9 48.19 32.41 22.58
N ILE A 10 48.95 33.21 23.32
CA ILE A 10 49.03 33.11 24.79
C ILE A 10 48.31 34.27 25.46
N TYR A 11 47.49 33.96 26.45
CA TYR A 11 46.89 34.90 27.38
C TYR A 11 47.55 34.72 28.76
N TYR A 12 47.95 35.82 29.39
CA TYR A 12 48.50 35.82 30.73
C TYR A 12 47.45 36.30 31.73
N THR A 13 47.22 35.53 32.81
CA THR A 13 46.37 35.99 33.91
C THR A 13 47.03 37.12 34.68
N LYS A 14 46.28 37.81 35.54
CA LYS A 14 46.82 38.86 36.44
C LYS A 14 47.95 38.36 37.36
N THR A 15 48.01 37.05 37.62
CA THR A 15 49.06 36.39 38.42
C THR A 15 50.22 35.87 37.59
N GLY A 16 50.23 36.11 36.27
CA GLY A 16 51.31 35.71 35.36
C GLY A 16 51.22 34.28 34.84
N THR A 17 50.12 33.55 35.08
CA THR A 17 49.94 32.19 34.58
C THR A 17 49.56 32.21 33.09
N PRO A 18 50.31 31.54 32.20
CA PRO A 18 49.99 31.48 30.78
C PRO A 18 48.84 30.48 30.50
N PHE A 19 47.93 30.87 29.61
CA PHE A 19 46.88 30.04 29.03
C PHE A 19 46.93 30.15 27.51
N LEU A 20 46.67 29.04 26.82
CA LEU A 20 46.51 29.04 25.38
C LEU A 20 45.14 29.63 25.02
N LYS A 21 45.12 30.62 24.12
CA LYS A 21 43.88 31.12 23.52
C LYS A 21 43.35 30.06 22.56
N GLN A 22 42.09 29.68 22.76
CA GLN A 22 41.37 28.76 21.91
C GLN A 22 40.22 29.51 21.26
N TYR A 23 40.27 29.65 19.93
CA TYR A 23 39.24 30.34 19.16
C TYR A 23 38.18 29.33 18.68
N LEU A 24 36.91 29.74 18.67
CA LEU A 24 35.79 28.84 18.37
C LEU A 24 35.83 28.31 16.93
N ASP A 25 36.29 29.13 16.00
CA ASP A 25 36.48 28.83 14.58
C ASP A 25 37.72 27.95 14.29
N GLU A 26 38.62 27.79 15.25
CA GLU A 26 39.82 26.93 15.15
C GLU A 26 39.63 25.56 15.84
N GLN A 27 38.46 25.32 16.46
CA GLN A 27 38.21 24.07 17.18
C GLN A 27 37.21 23.17 16.46
N ASP A 28 37.65 21.95 16.15
CA ASP A 28 36.80 20.87 15.64
C ASP A 28 35.78 20.34 16.68
N GLY A 29 35.79 20.90 17.89
CA GLY A 29 34.93 20.48 19.00
C GLY A 29 35.41 19.19 19.68
N ARG A 30 34.52 18.58 20.48
CA ARG A 30 34.79 17.28 21.12
C ARG A 30 34.15 16.17 20.29
N PRO A 31 34.87 15.06 20.01
CA PRO A 31 34.28 13.90 19.36
C PRO A 31 33.05 13.40 20.11
N CYS A 32 32.04 12.99 19.36
CA CYS A 32 30.81 12.44 19.91
C CYS A 32 31.13 11.19 20.74
N GLN A 33 30.60 11.13 21.96
CA GLN A 33 30.78 9.98 22.85
C GLN A 33 29.77 8.87 22.54
N ASN A 34 29.89 7.72 23.18
CA ASN A 34 28.95 6.59 23.03
C ASN A 34 27.75 6.63 23.99
N LEU A 35 27.71 7.60 24.91
CA LEU A 35 26.59 7.84 25.82
C LEU A 35 25.97 9.21 25.53
N TRP A 36 24.73 9.20 25.03
CA TRP A 36 23.99 10.42 24.71
C TRP A 36 22.90 10.67 25.75
N THR A 37 23.13 11.65 26.61
CA THR A 37 22.16 12.08 27.64
C THR A 37 21.44 13.38 27.30
N ASP A 38 21.81 14.01 26.18
CA ASP A 38 21.31 15.31 25.75
C ASP A 38 20.06 15.22 24.86
N ILE A 39 19.70 14.02 24.41
CA ILE A 39 18.52 13.78 23.57
C ILE A 39 17.40 13.18 24.43
N GLN A 40 16.32 13.94 24.60
CA GLN A 40 15.15 13.49 25.34
C GLN A 40 14.14 12.77 24.44
N LEU A 41 13.36 11.86 25.03
CA LEU A 41 12.22 11.24 24.36
C LEU A 41 11.17 12.29 24.02
N THR A 42 10.67 12.27 22.80
CA THR A 42 9.61 13.17 22.33
C THR A 42 8.29 12.83 23.04
N LYS A 43 7.86 13.70 23.95
CA LYS A 43 6.55 13.60 24.63
C LYS A 43 5.56 14.68 24.18
N SER A 44 6.03 15.68 23.46
CA SER A 44 5.27 16.78 22.84
C SER A 44 6.09 17.37 21.70
N GLY A 45 5.46 18.04 20.73
CA GLY A 45 6.15 18.71 19.63
C GLY A 45 5.55 18.44 18.25
N SER A 46 5.98 19.22 17.27
CA SER A 46 5.50 19.16 15.87
C SER A 46 5.89 17.86 15.15
N GLU A 47 6.93 17.15 15.62
CA GLU A 47 7.37 15.89 15.01
C GLU A 47 6.48 14.68 15.36
N LEU A 48 5.57 14.78 16.34
CA LEU A 48 4.77 13.65 16.79
C LEU A 48 3.68 13.25 15.80
N VAL A 49 3.70 11.97 15.40
CA VAL A 49 2.68 11.39 14.50
C VAL A 49 1.65 10.51 15.22
N GLY A 50 1.72 10.43 16.55
CA GLY A 50 0.79 9.64 17.37
C GLY A 50 1.11 8.14 17.43
N TYR A 51 2.32 7.75 17.02
CA TYR A 51 2.79 6.36 17.10
C TYR A 51 3.38 6.08 18.50
N PRO A 52 2.95 5.02 19.22
CA PRO A 52 3.26 4.85 20.65
C PRO A 52 4.75 4.82 20.99
N THR A 53 5.57 4.24 20.11
CA THR A 53 7.00 4.02 20.33
C THR A 53 7.86 4.85 19.39
N GLN A 54 7.40 6.04 18.98
CA GLN A 54 8.14 6.94 18.09
C GLN A 54 9.50 7.35 18.68
N LYS A 55 10.54 7.35 17.84
CA LYS A 55 11.90 7.80 18.21
C LYS A 55 12.05 9.29 17.88
N PRO A 56 12.81 10.06 18.68
CA PRO A 56 13.09 11.47 18.40
C PRO A 56 13.89 11.64 17.10
N GLU A 57 13.54 12.61 16.26
CA GLU A 57 14.27 12.88 15.02
C GLU A 57 15.74 13.23 15.29
N LYS A 58 16.03 14.04 16.31
CA LYS A 58 17.40 14.46 16.68
C LYS A 58 18.34 13.28 16.98
N LEU A 59 17.80 12.17 17.50
CA LEU A 59 18.58 10.95 17.73
C LEU A 59 19.01 10.32 16.41
N ILE A 60 18.05 10.16 15.51
CA ILE A 60 18.26 9.56 14.21
C ILE A 60 19.14 10.46 13.33
N GLU A 61 18.98 11.77 13.42
CA GLU A 61 19.78 12.78 12.71
C GLU A 61 21.26 12.61 13.04
N ARG A 62 21.60 12.59 14.33
CA ARG A 62 22.97 12.34 14.79
C ARG A 62 23.53 11.02 14.25
N ILE A 63 22.74 9.96 14.25
CA ILE A 63 23.18 8.64 13.75
C ILE A 63 23.47 8.72 12.24
N ILE A 64 22.58 9.30 11.45
CA ILE A 64 22.71 9.39 10.00
C ILE A 64 23.89 10.30 9.61
N GLU A 65 24.01 11.49 10.21
CA GLU A 65 25.09 12.43 9.92
C GLU A 65 26.48 11.88 10.27
N THR A 66 26.58 11.07 11.31
CA THR A 66 27.87 10.46 11.71
C THR A 66 28.23 9.20 10.94
N SER A 67 27.29 8.62 10.18
CA SER A 67 27.45 7.29 9.56
C SER A 67 27.22 7.28 8.04
N SER A 68 26.86 8.40 7.42
CA SER A 68 26.54 8.46 5.99
C SER A 68 26.70 9.86 5.40
N GLU A 69 26.95 9.92 4.10
CA GLU A 69 27.02 11.15 3.33
C GLU A 69 25.68 11.44 2.61
N GLU A 70 25.54 12.63 2.05
CA GLU A 70 24.38 12.93 1.20
C GLU A 70 24.27 11.95 0.02
N ASN A 71 23.03 11.61 -0.37
CA ASN A 71 22.69 10.62 -1.40
C ASN A 71 22.97 9.14 -1.09
N ASP A 72 23.58 8.83 0.06
CA ASP A 72 23.67 7.44 0.53
C ASP A 72 22.29 6.84 0.81
N ILE A 73 22.23 5.51 0.90
CA ILE A 73 21.01 4.76 1.21
C ILE A 73 21.02 4.38 2.70
N VAL A 74 19.99 4.81 3.43
CA VAL A 74 19.71 4.41 4.81
C VAL A 74 18.60 3.35 4.82
N ALA A 75 18.81 2.22 5.50
CA ALA A 75 17.79 1.17 5.60
C ALA A 75 17.34 0.96 7.05
N ASP A 76 16.03 0.86 7.24
CA ASP A 76 15.41 0.54 8.53
C ASP A 76 14.32 -0.52 8.35
N PHE A 77 14.54 -1.70 8.90
CA PHE A 77 13.62 -2.83 8.74
C PHE A 77 12.58 -2.93 9.87
N PHE A 78 12.55 -1.95 10.78
CA PHE A 78 11.60 -1.82 11.88
C PHE A 78 11.04 -0.40 11.94
N GLY A 79 10.54 0.07 10.80
CA GLY A 79 10.27 1.47 10.53
C GLY A 79 9.31 2.17 11.50
N GLY A 80 8.31 1.45 12.03
CA GLY A 80 7.37 1.97 13.01
C GLY A 80 6.72 3.29 12.59
N SER A 81 7.11 4.39 13.24
CA SER A 81 6.63 5.74 12.96
C SER A 81 7.27 6.44 11.76
N GLY A 82 8.18 5.76 11.06
CA GLY A 82 8.91 6.29 9.90
C GLY A 82 9.93 7.37 10.25
N THR A 83 10.44 7.42 11.49
CA THR A 83 11.40 8.47 11.90
C THR A 83 12.68 8.39 11.06
N THR A 84 13.20 7.19 10.81
CA THR A 84 14.41 6.98 9.99
C THR A 84 14.24 7.50 8.57
N ALA A 85 13.14 7.13 7.90
CA ALA A 85 12.81 7.63 6.56
C ALA A 85 12.65 9.17 6.55
N ALA A 86 11.94 9.72 7.54
CA ALA A 86 11.70 11.16 7.65
C ALA A 86 12.99 11.96 7.77
N VAL A 87 13.91 11.53 8.64
CA VAL A 87 15.18 12.22 8.86
C VAL A 87 16.12 12.03 7.67
N ALA A 88 16.19 10.81 7.10
CA ALA A 88 16.98 10.55 5.91
C ALA A 88 16.56 11.47 4.74
N GLU A 89 15.25 11.62 4.49
CA GLU A 89 14.73 12.50 3.45
C GLU A 89 15.11 13.96 3.69
N LYS A 90 14.93 14.48 4.92
CA LYS A 90 15.31 15.84 5.30
C LYS A 90 16.81 16.11 5.13
N LEU A 91 17.63 15.10 5.39
CA LEU A 91 19.08 15.13 5.22
C LEU A 91 19.52 14.80 3.79
N ASN A 92 18.63 14.71 2.81
CA ASN A 92 18.98 14.44 1.41
C ASN A 92 19.63 13.06 1.17
N ARG A 93 19.29 12.05 1.98
CA ARG A 93 19.64 10.63 1.79
C ARG A 93 18.48 9.86 1.14
N LYS A 94 18.81 8.78 0.45
CA LYS A 94 17.83 7.78 0.00
C LYS A 94 17.49 6.87 1.18
N TRP A 95 16.31 6.26 1.18
CA TRP A 95 15.93 5.38 2.27
C TRP A 95 15.12 4.17 1.80
N ILE A 96 15.23 3.08 2.56
CA ILE A 96 14.38 1.89 2.46
C ILE A 96 13.84 1.63 3.86
N CYS A 97 12.51 1.58 3.99
CA CYS A 97 11.88 1.36 5.28
C CYS A 97 10.87 0.22 5.17
N THR A 98 10.94 -0.76 6.06
CA THR A 98 9.97 -1.86 6.11
C THR A 98 9.38 -2.01 7.49
N ASP A 99 8.14 -2.49 7.54
CA ASP A 99 7.47 -2.85 8.79
C ASP A 99 6.41 -3.92 8.48
N LEU A 100 6.16 -4.82 9.44
CA LEU A 100 5.10 -5.83 9.31
C LEU A 100 3.71 -5.24 9.56
N GLY A 101 3.62 -4.18 10.37
CA GLY A 101 2.36 -3.57 10.76
C GLY A 101 1.84 -2.61 9.69
N LYS A 102 0.65 -2.90 9.13
CA LYS A 102 -0.06 -1.97 8.23
C LYS A 102 -0.14 -0.55 8.81
N PHE A 103 -0.45 -0.44 10.12
CA PHE A 103 -0.50 0.85 10.82
C PHE A 103 0.83 1.63 10.77
N SER A 104 1.97 0.93 10.91
CA SER A 104 3.31 1.52 10.80
C SER A 104 3.58 2.04 9.39
N ILE A 105 3.22 1.27 8.36
CA ILE A 105 3.36 1.65 6.96
C ILE A 105 2.50 2.87 6.64
N HIS A 106 1.23 2.89 7.06
CA HIS A 106 0.35 4.06 6.86
C HIS A 106 0.85 5.31 7.59
N THR A 107 1.30 5.15 8.84
CA THR A 107 1.88 6.25 9.64
C THR A 107 3.10 6.83 8.93
N THR A 108 4.01 5.96 8.49
CA THR A 108 5.22 6.33 7.75
C THR A 108 4.88 7.03 6.44
N ARG A 109 3.97 6.46 5.63
CA ARG A 109 3.50 7.07 4.38
C ARG A 109 3.01 8.50 4.60
N LYS A 110 2.08 8.67 5.54
CA LYS A 110 1.48 9.98 5.84
C LYS A 110 2.54 11.01 6.25
N ARG A 111 3.52 10.58 7.06
CA ARG A 111 4.65 11.41 7.47
C ARG A 111 5.51 11.83 6.28
N MET A 112 5.87 10.90 5.41
CA MET A 112 6.70 11.19 4.22
C MET A 112 6.02 12.16 3.26
N ILE A 113 4.71 12.00 3.02
CA ILE A 113 3.94 12.94 2.19
C ILE A 113 3.98 14.35 2.79
N GLY A 114 3.84 14.48 4.11
CA GLY A 114 3.95 15.77 4.80
C GLY A 114 5.30 16.44 4.56
N ILE A 115 6.39 15.69 4.74
CA ILE A 115 7.76 16.18 4.56
C ILE A 115 8.01 16.61 3.11
N GLN A 116 7.60 15.82 2.11
CA GLN A 116 7.75 16.21 0.71
C GLN A 116 7.01 17.51 0.37
N ARG A 117 5.82 17.72 0.95
CA ARG A 117 5.07 18.98 0.77
C ARG A 117 5.79 20.17 1.38
N GLU A 118 6.38 19.99 2.56
CA GLU A 118 7.18 21.01 3.22
C GLU A 118 8.43 21.35 2.40
N LEU A 119 9.19 20.33 1.97
CA LEU A 119 10.37 20.50 1.11
C LEU A 119 10.02 21.19 -0.20
N LYS A 120 8.91 20.79 -0.84
CA LYS A 120 8.41 21.44 -2.06
C LYS A 120 8.06 22.91 -1.82
N LYS A 121 7.42 23.24 -0.69
CA LYS A 121 7.09 24.62 -0.32
C LYS A 121 8.34 25.47 -0.06
N GLU A 122 9.39 24.85 0.46
CA GLU A 122 10.70 25.47 0.70
C GLU A 122 11.62 25.48 -0.55
N GLU A 123 11.11 25.07 -1.72
CA GLU A 123 11.88 24.95 -2.97
C GLU A 123 13.13 24.05 -2.85
N LYS A 124 13.08 23.06 -1.94
CA LYS A 124 14.12 22.05 -1.76
C LYS A 124 13.85 20.82 -2.61
N ASN A 125 14.93 20.13 -2.97
CA ASN A 125 14.84 18.83 -3.64
C ASN A 125 14.18 17.79 -2.72
N TRP A 126 13.31 16.97 -3.30
CA TRP A 126 12.66 15.83 -2.63
C TRP A 126 12.58 14.67 -3.61
N ARG A 127 12.51 13.44 -3.10
CA ARG A 127 12.48 12.22 -3.92
C ARG A 127 11.10 11.58 -3.86
N ALA A 128 10.60 11.07 -4.97
CA ALA A 128 9.43 10.20 -4.94
C ALA A 128 9.75 8.90 -4.19
N PHE A 129 8.76 8.33 -3.49
CA PHE A 129 8.88 7.02 -2.83
C PHE A 129 7.73 6.12 -3.26
N GLU A 130 7.99 4.82 -3.24
CA GLU A 130 7.03 3.77 -3.56
C GLU A 130 6.70 2.95 -2.31
N ILE A 131 5.50 2.37 -2.27
CA ILE A 131 5.10 1.42 -1.24
C ILE A 131 4.96 0.06 -1.89
N LEU A 132 5.84 -0.86 -1.49
CA LEU A 132 5.85 -2.23 -1.96
C LEU A 132 5.20 -3.14 -0.91
N ASN A 133 4.21 -3.93 -1.32
CA ASN A 133 3.61 -4.95 -0.47
C ASN A 133 4.19 -6.33 -0.82
N LEU A 134 4.73 -7.04 0.18
CA LEU A 134 5.37 -8.35 0.00
C LEU A 134 4.37 -9.51 -0.13
N GLY A 135 3.16 -9.27 -0.64
CA GLY A 135 2.08 -10.26 -0.79
C GLY A 135 2.40 -11.46 -1.70
N LYS A 136 3.60 -11.56 -2.27
CA LYS A 136 4.02 -12.60 -3.22
C LYS A 136 4.59 -13.87 -2.53
N TYR A 137 5.17 -13.77 -1.34
CA TYR A 137 5.97 -14.87 -0.76
C TYR A 137 5.16 -16.05 -0.22
N GLN A 138 4.00 -15.84 0.41
CA GLN A 138 3.21 -16.95 0.97
C GLN A 138 2.72 -17.90 -0.14
N ARG A 139 2.28 -17.34 -1.27
CA ARG A 139 1.89 -18.06 -2.49
C ARG A 139 3.05 -18.84 -3.10
N GLN A 140 4.20 -18.17 -3.23
CA GLN A 140 5.41 -18.76 -3.78
C GLN A 140 5.98 -19.85 -2.86
N HIS A 141 5.92 -19.71 -1.53
CA HIS A 141 6.34 -20.75 -0.58
C HIS A 141 5.43 -21.98 -0.59
N TYR A 142 4.12 -21.79 -0.80
CA TYR A 142 3.19 -22.92 -0.92
C TYR A 142 3.55 -23.77 -2.16
N ILE A 143 3.78 -23.12 -3.29
CA ILE A 143 4.13 -23.78 -4.56
C ILE A 143 5.59 -24.26 -4.59
N TYR A 144 6.53 -23.50 -4.01
CA TYR A 144 7.98 -23.72 -4.11
C TYR A 144 8.64 -23.82 -2.72
N ASP A 145 9.27 -24.96 -2.42
CA ASP A 145 9.88 -25.25 -1.13
C ASP A 145 11.39 -24.89 -1.05
N GLY A 146 11.93 -24.25 -2.08
CA GLY A 146 13.33 -23.80 -2.10
C GLY A 146 14.38 -24.86 -2.39
N LYS A 147 14.01 -26.12 -2.69
CA LYS A 147 14.97 -27.20 -2.92
C LYS A 147 15.38 -27.34 -4.39
N SER A 148 16.68 -27.47 -4.63
CA SER A 148 17.25 -27.73 -5.97
C SER A 148 17.02 -29.19 -6.38
N GLU A 149 16.02 -29.44 -7.22
CA GLU A 149 15.72 -30.76 -7.82
C GLU A 149 15.63 -30.67 -9.36
N ARG A 150 15.67 -31.81 -10.07
CA ARG A 150 15.63 -31.90 -11.56
C ARG A 150 14.30 -31.44 -12.16
N ASP A 151 14.34 -30.94 -13.39
CA ASP A 151 13.25 -30.17 -14.02
C ASP A 151 11.95 -30.95 -14.35
N GLU A 152 12.01 -32.24 -14.64
CA GLU A 152 10.80 -33.05 -14.85
C GLU A 152 10.05 -33.36 -13.54
N ILE A 153 10.81 -33.62 -12.46
CA ILE A 153 10.28 -33.83 -11.12
C ILE A 153 9.65 -32.53 -10.60
N LYS A 154 10.27 -31.37 -10.91
CA LYS A 154 9.70 -30.03 -10.63
C LYS A 154 8.32 -29.85 -11.27
N ARG A 155 8.13 -30.24 -12.53
CA ARG A 155 6.83 -30.05 -13.24
C ARG A 155 5.71 -30.87 -12.63
N HIS A 156 5.95 -32.16 -12.32
CA HIS A 156 4.94 -33.01 -11.69
C HIS A 156 4.60 -32.58 -10.26
N LYS A 157 5.61 -32.26 -9.43
CA LYS A 157 5.39 -31.75 -8.07
C LYS A 157 4.65 -30.41 -8.07
N LYS A 158 4.99 -29.52 -9.02
CA LYS A 158 4.32 -28.22 -9.18
C LYS A 158 2.84 -28.40 -9.53
N ALA A 159 2.52 -29.23 -10.52
CA ALA A 159 1.13 -29.49 -10.91
C ALA A 159 0.31 -30.13 -9.77
N GLN A 160 0.93 -31.00 -8.96
CA GLN A 160 0.26 -31.58 -7.79
C GLN A 160 -0.03 -30.52 -6.72
N LYS A 161 0.93 -29.66 -6.42
CA LYS A 161 0.76 -28.54 -5.48
C LYS A 161 -0.24 -27.50 -5.95
N GLU A 162 -0.31 -27.24 -7.25
CA GLU A 162 -1.33 -26.37 -7.85
C GLU A 162 -2.74 -26.94 -7.63
N LYS A 163 -2.93 -28.25 -7.85
CA LYS A 163 -4.22 -28.91 -7.54
C LYS A 163 -4.58 -28.92 -6.06
N GLU A 164 -3.60 -29.12 -5.18
CA GLU A 164 -3.80 -29.01 -3.72
C GLU A 164 -4.21 -27.60 -3.33
N PHE A 165 -3.56 -26.60 -3.93
CA PHE A 165 -3.88 -25.20 -3.73
C PHE A 165 -5.31 -24.86 -4.23
N GLU A 166 -5.68 -25.27 -5.43
CA GLU A 166 -7.05 -25.09 -5.95
C GLU A 166 -8.09 -25.68 -5.00
N ARG A 167 -7.84 -26.90 -4.52
CA ARG A 167 -8.72 -27.57 -3.56
C ARG A 167 -8.83 -26.81 -2.24
N LEU A 168 -7.73 -26.26 -1.73
CA LEU A 168 -7.72 -25.43 -0.52
C LEU A 168 -8.61 -24.20 -0.70
N ILE A 169 -8.46 -23.47 -1.81
CA ILE A 169 -9.25 -22.26 -2.08
C ILE A 169 -10.73 -22.60 -2.25
N LEU A 170 -11.05 -23.65 -3.00
CA LEU A 170 -12.44 -24.08 -3.19
C LEU A 170 -13.08 -24.53 -1.87
N GLN A 171 -12.33 -25.24 -1.02
CA GLN A 171 -12.79 -25.60 0.32
C GLN A 171 -13.05 -24.37 1.19
N ALA A 172 -12.11 -23.41 1.22
CA ALA A 172 -12.29 -22.16 1.95
C ALA A 172 -13.50 -21.35 1.44
N TYR A 173 -13.71 -21.36 0.11
CA TYR A 173 -14.86 -20.71 -0.52
C TYR A 173 -16.19 -21.47 -0.36
N LYS A 174 -16.14 -22.70 0.17
CA LYS A 174 -17.28 -23.63 0.29
C LYS A 174 -17.87 -24.01 -1.09
N ALA A 175 -16.99 -24.17 -2.07
CA ALA A 175 -17.31 -24.66 -3.41
C ALA A 175 -16.89 -26.13 -3.57
N THR A 176 -17.58 -26.85 -4.45
CA THR A 176 -17.26 -28.22 -4.85
C THR A 176 -16.46 -28.22 -6.16
N ASN A 177 -15.42 -29.04 -6.27
CA ASN A 177 -14.65 -29.16 -7.51
C ASN A 177 -15.52 -29.66 -8.66
N VAL A 178 -15.24 -29.19 -9.87
CA VAL A 178 -15.84 -29.69 -11.11
C VAL A 178 -14.74 -30.04 -12.11
N ASP A 179 -14.94 -31.12 -12.86
CA ASP A 179 -14.02 -31.58 -13.90
C ASP A 179 -14.60 -31.29 -15.30
N GLY A 180 -13.74 -31.35 -16.33
CA GLY A 180 -14.14 -31.24 -17.74
C GLY A 180 -14.15 -29.81 -18.29
N PHE A 181 -13.67 -28.84 -17.53
CA PHE A 181 -13.47 -27.45 -17.94
C PHE A 181 -11.99 -27.09 -17.91
N THR A 182 -11.64 -26.03 -18.63
CA THR A 182 -10.27 -25.53 -18.79
C THR A 182 -9.97 -24.45 -17.76
N THR A 183 -10.92 -23.56 -17.52
CA THR A 183 -10.79 -22.37 -16.67
C THR A 183 -11.76 -22.40 -15.49
N ILE A 184 -12.73 -23.31 -15.49
CA ILE A 184 -13.71 -23.45 -14.41
C ILE A 184 -13.26 -24.58 -13.47
N HIS A 185 -13.15 -24.27 -12.18
CA HIS A 185 -12.51 -25.16 -11.21
C HIS A 185 -13.51 -25.70 -10.17
N GLY A 186 -14.59 -24.97 -9.92
CA GLY A 186 -15.60 -25.40 -8.95
C GLY A 186 -17.01 -24.91 -9.24
N LYS A 187 -17.91 -25.23 -8.32
CA LYS A 187 -19.30 -24.80 -8.31
C LYS A 187 -19.76 -24.57 -6.87
N LYS A 188 -20.51 -23.49 -6.65
CA LYS A 188 -21.07 -23.13 -5.35
C LYS A 188 -22.55 -22.81 -5.53
N GLY A 189 -23.41 -23.72 -5.07
CA GLY A 189 -24.85 -23.61 -5.30
C GLY A 189 -25.17 -23.61 -6.80
N GLY A 190 -25.77 -22.51 -7.29
CA GLY A 190 -26.12 -22.34 -8.70
C GLY A 190 -24.99 -21.76 -9.57
N ASP A 191 -23.99 -21.13 -8.95
CA ASP A 191 -22.94 -20.38 -9.65
C ASP A 191 -21.68 -21.26 -9.84
N PHE A 192 -21.07 -21.18 -11.02
CA PHE A 192 -19.77 -21.80 -11.26
C PHE A 192 -18.65 -20.94 -10.67
N VAL A 193 -17.47 -21.51 -10.45
CA VAL A 193 -16.32 -20.84 -9.84
C VAL A 193 -15.08 -21.02 -10.69
N SER A 194 -14.45 -19.90 -11.06
CA SER A 194 -13.15 -19.85 -11.72
C SER A 194 -12.10 -19.34 -10.74
N LEU A 195 -10.94 -20.00 -10.68
CA LEU A 195 -9.80 -19.53 -9.90
C LEU A 195 -8.85 -18.79 -10.83
N GLY A 196 -8.47 -17.58 -10.44
CA GLY A 196 -7.44 -16.82 -11.11
C GLY A 196 -6.04 -17.40 -10.89
N PRO A 197 -5.05 -16.91 -11.65
CA PRO A 197 -3.68 -17.35 -11.51
C PRO A 197 -3.14 -17.08 -10.10
N ILE A 198 -2.36 -18.03 -9.57
CA ILE A 198 -1.87 -17.96 -8.19
C ILE A 198 -0.82 -16.85 -8.04
N ASN A 199 0.12 -16.78 -8.99
CA ASN A 199 1.33 -15.96 -8.88
C ASN A 199 1.26 -14.65 -9.68
N GLN A 200 0.12 -14.34 -10.28
CA GLN A 200 -0.06 -13.18 -11.15
C GLN A 200 -1.45 -12.57 -10.91
N PRO A 201 -1.64 -11.27 -11.17
CA PRO A 201 -2.97 -10.68 -11.20
C PRO A 201 -3.87 -11.33 -12.25
N LEU A 202 -5.16 -11.38 -11.98
CA LEU A 202 -6.16 -11.85 -12.94
C LEU A 202 -6.25 -10.87 -14.13
N SER A 203 -5.89 -11.32 -15.33
CA SER A 203 -5.86 -10.48 -16.52
C SER A 203 -7.17 -10.47 -17.31
N ARG A 204 -7.37 -9.44 -18.16
CA ARG A 204 -8.47 -9.33 -19.11
C ARG A 204 -8.52 -10.55 -20.03
N ASN A 205 -7.39 -10.96 -20.59
CA ASN A 205 -7.33 -12.13 -21.47
C ASN A 205 -7.82 -13.40 -20.77
N HIS A 206 -7.40 -13.61 -19.51
CA HIS A 206 -7.86 -14.75 -18.73
C HIS A 206 -9.37 -14.70 -18.48
N VAL A 207 -9.92 -13.53 -18.15
CA VAL A 207 -11.37 -13.36 -18.00
C VAL A 207 -12.11 -13.58 -19.32
N GLU A 208 -11.55 -13.15 -20.46
CA GLU A 208 -12.13 -13.40 -21.78
C GLU A 208 -12.14 -14.88 -22.16
N GLU A 209 -11.11 -15.64 -21.80
CA GLU A 209 -11.07 -17.10 -21.93
C GLU A 209 -12.16 -17.77 -21.10
N VAL A 210 -12.30 -17.35 -19.84
CA VAL A 210 -13.35 -17.79 -18.92
C VAL A 210 -14.74 -17.50 -19.48
N ILE A 211 -14.98 -16.27 -19.95
CA ILE A 211 -16.26 -15.88 -20.58
C ILE A 211 -16.55 -16.76 -21.80
N SER A 212 -15.55 -16.98 -22.65
CA SER A 212 -15.69 -17.78 -23.87
C SER A 212 -16.04 -19.23 -23.55
N GLU A 213 -15.41 -19.81 -22.52
CA GLU A 213 -15.73 -21.16 -22.05
C GLU A 213 -17.13 -21.22 -21.43
N CYS A 214 -17.54 -20.23 -20.64
CA CYS A 214 -18.90 -20.15 -20.10
C CYS A 214 -19.95 -20.12 -21.19
N ILE A 215 -19.77 -19.30 -22.23
CA ILE A 215 -20.70 -19.20 -23.36
C ILE A 215 -20.79 -20.54 -24.11
N LYS A 216 -19.64 -21.16 -24.40
CA LYS A 216 -19.58 -22.48 -25.05
C LYS A 216 -20.37 -23.55 -24.29
N ASN A 217 -20.33 -23.49 -22.96
CA ASN A 217 -20.98 -24.46 -22.07
C ASN A 217 -22.37 -24.00 -21.57
N LYS A 218 -22.92 -22.90 -22.10
CA LYS A 218 -24.23 -22.34 -21.70
C LYS A 218 -24.33 -22.01 -20.21
N ILE A 219 -23.23 -21.57 -19.61
CA ILE A 219 -23.18 -21.12 -18.22
C ILE A 219 -23.62 -19.65 -18.18
N THR A 220 -24.56 -19.33 -17.29
CA THR A 220 -25.17 -18.00 -17.17
C THR A 220 -24.68 -17.21 -15.97
N SER A 221 -23.93 -17.83 -15.05
CA SER A 221 -23.37 -17.16 -13.88
C SER A 221 -22.09 -17.82 -13.37
N LEU A 222 -21.15 -16.98 -12.95
CA LEU A 222 -19.82 -17.39 -12.51
C LEU A 222 -19.23 -16.40 -11.49
N ASP A 223 -18.61 -16.94 -10.45
CA ASP A 223 -17.73 -16.22 -9.53
C ASP A 223 -16.27 -16.43 -9.96
N ILE A 224 -15.51 -15.35 -10.12
CA ILE A 224 -14.06 -15.41 -10.38
C ILE A 224 -13.32 -15.01 -9.11
N LEU A 225 -12.53 -15.94 -8.57
CA LEU A 225 -11.75 -15.72 -7.35
C LEU A 225 -10.31 -15.35 -7.71
N GLY A 226 -9.82 -14.21 -7.28
CA GLY A 226 -8.45 -13.76 -7.52
C GLY A 226 -7.82 -13.13 -6.29
N PHE A 227 -6.50 -13.28 -6.13
CA PHE A 227 -5.76 -12.53 -5.10
C PHE A 227 -5.62 -11.05 -5.48
N GLU A 228 -5.36 -10.81 -6.75
CA GLU A 228 -5.11 -9.51 -7.37
C GLU A 228 -5.77 -9.49 -8.75
N TYR A 229 -6.05 -8.30 -9.27
CA TYR A 229 -6.75 -8.08 -10.53
C TYR A 229 -5.99 -7.08 -11.39
N GLU A 230 -5.94 -7.32 -12.70
CA GLU A 230 -5.37 -6.38 -13.66
C GLU A 230 -6.10 -5.03 -13.62
N MET A 231 -5.33 -3.96 -13.75
CA MET A 231 -5.85 -2.60 -13.73
C MET A 231 -6.77 -2.33 -14.91
N GLY A 232 -7.93 -1.70 -14.65
CA GLY A 232 -8.89 -1.38 -15.72
C GLY A 232 -9.69 -2.60 -16.21
N LEU A 233 -9.60 -3.75 -15.53
CA LEU A 233 -10.45 -4.91 -15.79
C LEU A 233 -11.93 -4.56 -15.58
N PHE A 234 -12.23 -3.76 -14.54
CA PHE A 234 -13.58 -3.35 -14.14
C PHE A 234 -13.90 -1.88 -14.48
N PRO A 235 -15.15 -1.55 -14.82
CA PRO A 235 -16.33 -2.43 -14.98
C PRO A 235 -16.51 -2.99 -16.40
N THR A 236 -15.68 -2.57 -17.36
CA THR A 236 -15.90 -2.80 -18.80
C THR A 236 -16.16 -4.27 -19.13
N ILE A 237 -15.38 -5.20 -18.56
CA ILE A 237 -15.54 -6.63 -18.86
C ILE A 237 -16.79 -7.24 -18.20
N GLN A 238 -17.27 -6.67 -17.09
CA GLN A 238 -18.53 -7.10 -16.47
C GLN A 238 -19.73 -6.72 -17.34
N GLU A 239 -19.70 -5.53 -17.93
CA GLU A 239 -20.74 -5.08 -18.86
C GLU A 239 -20.72 -5.91 -20.15
N GLU A 240 -19.54 -6.18 -20.71
CA GLU A 240 -19.39 -7.06 -21.87
C GLU A 240 -19.94 -8.47 -21.61
N ALA A 241 -19.60 -9.07 -20.46
CA ALA A 241 -20.12 -10.38 -20.06
C ALA A 241 -21.65 -10.36 -19.89
N LYS A 242 -22.18 -9.32 -19.25
CA LYS A 242 -23.63 -9.14 -19.07
C LYS A 242 -24.36 -9.03 -20.40
N ASN A 243 -23.80 -8.30 -21.37
CA ASN A 243 -24.34 -8.20 -22.73
C ASN A 243 -24.34 -9.55 -23.47
N LYS A 244 -23.44 -10.46 -23.10
CA LYS A 244 -23.40 -11.85 -23.58
C LYS A 244 -24.27 -12.81 -22.76
N GLY A 245 -25.06 -12.32 -21.81
CA GLY A 245 -25.97 -13.11 -20.98
C GLY A 245 -25.30 -13.83 -19.80
N LEU A 246 -24.07 -13.44 -19.44
CA LEU A 246 -23.29 -14.04 -18.35
C LEU A 246 -23.17 -13.05 -17.18
N ARG A 247 -23.61 -13.46 -15.99
CA ARG A 247 -23.39 -12.71 -14.74
C ARG A 247 -22.03 -13.08 -14.15
N LEU A 248 -21.11 -12.12 -14.08
CA LEU A 248 -19.82 -12.28 -13.44
C LEU A 248 -19.77 -11.54 -12.09
N SER A 249 -19.41 -12.25 -11.02
CA SER A 249 -19.00 -11.67 -9.75
C SER A 249 -17.50 -11.94 -9.53
N TYR A 250 -16.81 -11.01 -8.88
CA TYR A 250 -15.38 -11.10 -8.62
C TYR A 250 -15.16 -11.07 -7.12
N LYS A 251 -14.40 -12.03 -6.62
CA LYS A 251 -14.19 -12.20 -5.18
C LYS A 251 -12.71 -12.21 -4.85
N GLN A 252 -12.27 -11.31 -4.00
CA GLN A 252 -10.90 -11.32 -3.50
C GLN A 252 -10.66 -12.54 -2.62
N ILE A 253 -9.59 -13.28 -2.92
CA ILE A 253 -9.12 -14.41 -2.10
C ILE A 253 -8.37 -13.82 -0.89
N PRO A 254 -8.87 -14.02 0.34
CA PRO A 254 -8.23 -13.53 1.55
C PRO A 254 -6.97 -14.37 1.88
N MET A 255 -6.02 -13.83 2.66
CA MET A 255 -4.79 -14.57 3.04
C MET A 255 -5.06 -15.68 4.06
N GLU A 256 -6.18 -15.56 4.79
CA GLU A 256 -6.68 -16.48 5.79
C GLU A 256 -6.96 -17.88 5.20
N VAL A 257 -7.07 -18.02 3.87
CA VAL A 257 -7.15 -19.33 3.18
C VAL A 257 -5.95 -20.22 3.48
N PHE A 258 -4.80 -19.65 3.84
CA PHE A 258 -3.59 -20.39 4.18
C PHE A 258 -3.55 -20.84 5.66
N ASP A 259 -4.49 -20.40 6.50
CA ASP A 259 -4.66 -20.90 7.87
C ASP A 259 -5.69 -22.03 7.91
N GLU A 260 -5.21 -23.27 8.06
CA GLU A 260 -6.07 -24.46 8.16
C GLU A 260 -7.12 -24.35 9.27
N ARG A 261 -6.82 -23.66 10.37
CA ARG A 261 -7.77 -23.49 11.47
C ARG A 261 -8.91 -22.58 11.06
N ALA A 262 -8.61 -21.45 10.43
CA ALA A 262 -9.61 -20.50 9.94
C ALA A 262 -10.53 -21.15 8.88
N VAL A 263 -9.95 -21.94 7.97
CA VAL A 263 -10.70 -22.71 6.95
C VAL A 263 -11.61 -23.74 7.62
N SER A 264 -11.10 -24.52 8.58
CA SER A 264 -11.88 -25.59 9.25
C SER A 264 -13.07 -25.05 10.04
N LYS A 265 -12.94 -23.85 10.63
CA LYS A 265 -14.02 -23.16 11.34
C LYS A 265 -14.98 -22.42 10.40
N GLY A 266 -14.66 -22.36 9.10
CA GLY A 266 -15.45 -21.64 8.11
C GLY A 266 -15.47 -20.12 8.32
N GLU A 267 -14.42 -19.59 8.96
CA GLU A 267 -14.24 -18.17 9.30
C GLU A 267 -13.63 -17.36 8.13
N VAL A 268 -13.24 -18.03 7.05
CA VAL A 268 -12.68 -17.37 5.86
C VAL A 268 -13.80 -16.71 5.03
N ILE A 269 -13.69 -15.40 4.82
CA ILE A 269 -14.67 -14.59 4.10
C ILE A 269 -14.05 -14.04 2.83
N PHE A 270 -14.70 -14.29 1.70
CA PHE A 270 -14.31 -13.76 0.40
C PHE A 270 -15.13 -12.51 0.09
N HIS A 271 -14.45 -11.42 -0.28
CA HIS A 271 -15.07 -10.11 -0.46
C HIS A 271 -15.28 -9.78 -1.94
N ASP A 272 -16.32 -9.04 -2.30
CA ASP A 272 -16.45 -8.48 -3.65
C ASP A 272 -15.33 -7.48 -3.94
N VAL A 273 -14.85 -7.45 -5.17
CA VAL A 273 -13.83 -6.47 -5.60
C VAL A 273 -14.39 -5.05 -5.51
N ALA A 274 -13.65 -4.15 -4.88
CA ALA A 274 -14.02 -2.74 -4.73
C ALA A 274 -14.18 -2.05 -6.09
N TYR A 275 -15.16 -1.15 -6.18
CA TYR A 275 -15.55 -0.47 -7.41
C TYR A 275 -15.22 1.03 -7.33
N ILE A 276 -14.61 1.57 -8.39
CA ILE A 276 -14.35 3.01 -8.56
C ILE A 276 -15.14 3.50 -9.77
N GLU A 277 -15.86 4.61 -9.61
CA GLU A 277 -16.44 5.37 -10.71
C GLU A 277 -15.88 6.80 -10.73
N PHE A 278 -15.38 7.22 -11.88
CA PHE A 278 -14.94 8.59 -12.10
C PHE A 278 -15.30 9.06 -13.50
N LYS A 279 -15.43 10.39 -13.65
CA LYS A 279 -15.81 11.04 -14.90
C LYS A 279 -14.78 12.11 -15.30
N PRO A 280 -14.24 12.05 -16.53
CA PRO A 280 -13.42 13.12 -17.07
C PRO A 280 -14.29 14.30 -17.55
N TYR A 281 -13.76 15.51 -17.42
CA TYR A 281 -14.34 16.76 -17.92
C TYR A 281 -13.30 17.52 -18.73
N PHE A 282 -13.70 17.96 -19.93
CA PHE A 282 -12.83 18.67 -20.86
C PHE A 282 -13.23 20.14 -21.00
N ASN A 283 -12.22 21.00 -21.05
CA ASN A 283 -12.33 22.42 -21.34
C ASN A 283 -11.21 22.81 -22.32
N GLY A 284 -11.43 22.59 -23.62
CA GLY A 284 -10.36 22.62 -24.62
C GLY A 284 -9.32 21.52 -24.35
N ILE A 285 -8.04 21.90 -24.26
CA ILE A 285 -6.94 20.98 -23.94
C ILE A 285 -6.78 20.68 -22.45
N LYS A 286 -7.69 21.18 -21.60
CA LYS A 286 -7.65 20.97 -20.16
C LYS A 286 -8.58 19.85 -19.74
N LEU A 287 -8.06 18.95 -18.92
CA LEU A 287 -8.77 17.80 -18.36
C LEU A 287 -8.88 17.95 -16.84
N SER A 288 -10.06 17.70 -16.30
CA SER A 288 -10.26 17.46 -14.85
C SER A 288 -11.00 16.14 -14.66
N VAL A 289 -10.80 15.50 -13.51
CA VAL A 289 -11.40 14.20 -13.19
C VAL A 289 -12.25 14.36 -11.94
N GLU A 290 -13.48 13.85 -11.96
CA GLU A 290 -14.35 13.81 -10.78
C GLU A 290 -14.58 12.36 -10.36
N LEU A 291 -14.32 12.06 -9.10
CA LEU A 291 -14.69 10.81 -8.46
C LEU A 291 -16.20 10.84 -8.14
N ILE A 292 -16.95 9.95 -8.78
CA ILE A 292 -18.42 9.89 -8.73
C ILE A 292 -18.89 8.89 -7.68
N ASP A 293 -18.22 7.75 -7.58
CA ASP A 293 -18.60 6.69 -6.65
C ASP A 293 -17.40 5.82 -6.24
N PHE A 294 -17.50 5.23 -5.06
CA PHE A 294 -16.58 4.22 -4.55
C PHE A 294 -17.33 3.25 -3.64
N ALA A 295 -17.39 1.99 -4.03
CA ALA A 295 -18.03 0.94 -3.23
C ALA A 295 -16.99 -0.05 -2.72
N VAL A 296 -17.05 -0.32 -1.42
CA VAL A 296 -16.24 -1.33 -0.73
C VAL A 296 -17.15 -2.29 0.02
N PHE A 297 -16.92 -3.59 -0.15
CA PHE A 297 -17.70 -4.64 0.49
C PHE A 297 -16.86 -5.36 1.55
N TYR A 298 -16.51 -4.63 2.60
CA TYR A 298 -15.88 -5.20 3.78
C TYR A 298 -16.93 -5.82 4.70
N ASN A 299 -16.60 -6.98 5.23
CA ASN A 299 -17.15 -7.51 6.48
C ASN A 299 -15.92 -7.82 7.33
N GLU A 300 -15.74 -7.16 8.46
CA GLU A 300 -14.71 -7.62 9.40
C GLU A 300 -15.09 -9.03 9.86
N GLY A 301 -14.11 -9.96 9.83
CA GLY A 301 -14.26 -11.36 10.23
C GLY A 301 -14.54 -11.53 11.71
N ASN A 302 -15.71 -11.09 12.14
CA ASN A 302 -16.14 -11.05 13.52
C ASN A 302 -17.53 -11.68 13.66
N ALA A 303 -17.67 -12.93 13.21
CA ALA A 303 -18.83 -13.72 13.62
C ALA A 303 -18.82 -13.82 15.16
N ASN A 304 -19.90 -13.39 15.82
CA ASN A 304 -20.12 -13.39 17.28
C ASN A 304 -19.59 -12.18 18.10
N ILE A 305 -19.49 -10.97 17.53
CA ILE A 305 -19.27 -9.75 18.35
C ILE A 305 -20.32 -9.62 19.44
N ASP A 306 -21.57 -9.87 19.11
CA ASP A 306 -22.72 -9.64 19.98
C ASP A 306 -22.61 -10.45 21.29
N ASP A 307 -22.05 -11.66 21.20
CA ASP A 307 -21.77 -12.55 22.32
C ASP A 307 -20.49 -12.17 23.09
N SER A 308 -19.46 -11.69 22.39
CA SER A 308 -18.17 -11.31 22.99
C SER A 308 -18.12 -9.89 23.59
N LEU A 309 -19.09 -9.03 23.27
CA LEU A 309 -19.15 -7.66 23.74
C LEU A 309 -19.62 -7.62 25.21
N ALA A 310 -18.79 -7.07 26.09
CA ALA A 310 -19.11 -6.91 27.51
C ALA A 310 -20.16 -5.80 27.73
N ASN A 311 -21.03 -5.97 28.72
CA ASN A 311 -22.06 -4.98 29.06
C ASN A 311 -21.45 -3.60 29.34
N GLY A 312 -22.07 -2.55 28.78
CA GLY A 312 -21.62 -1.16 28.89
C GLY A 312 -20.49 -0.75 27.94
N LYS A 313 -20.02 -1.61 27.05
CA LYS A 313 -18.98 -1.29 26.06
C LYS A 313 -19.54 -1.12 24.65
N SER A 314 -18.85 -0.32 23.84
CA SER A 314 -19.06 -0.26 22.39
C SER A 314 -17.86 -0.81 21.63
N LYS A 315 -18.12 -1.31 20.43
CA LYS A 315 -17.12 -1.75 19.46
C LYS A 315 -17.57 -1.26 18.08
N VAL A 316 -16.64 -0.68 17.34
CA VAL A 316 -16.86 -0.33 15.93
C VAL A 316 -16.49 -1.55 15.10
N VAL A 317 -17.38 -1.93 14.19
CA VAL A 317 -17.28 -3.14 13.38
C VAL A 317 -17.74 -2.80 11.96
N VAL A 318 -17.36 -3.63 11.00
CA VAL A 318 -17.77 -3.44 9.60
C VAL A 318 -18.69 -4.57 9.19
N GLU A 319 -19.93 -4.24 8.86
CA GLU A 319 -20.95 -5.20 8.42
C GLU A 319 -21.68 -4.66 7.19
N ASN A 320 -21.83 -5.50 6.17
CA ASN A 320 -22.44 -5.22 4.87
C ASN A 320 -21.95 -3.94 4.19
N GLY A 321 -20.63 -3.65 4.27
CA GLY A 321 -20.08 -2.41 3.70
C GLY A 321 -20.54 -1.15 4.43
N GLN A 322 -20.91 -1.26 5.71
CA GLN A 322 -21.17 -0.14 6.62
C GLN A 322 -20.29 -0.23 7.87
N ILE A 323 -19.75 0.90 8.31
CA ILE A 323 -19.12 0.99 9.63
C ILE A 323 -20.24 1.15 10.64
N ILE A 324 -20.39 0.19 11.55
CA ILE A 324 -21.43 0.17 12.57
C ILE A 324 -20.75 0.25 13.93
N GLU A 325 -21.16 1.20 14.76
CA GLU A 325 -20.88 1.14 16.20
C GLU A 325 -21.94 0.25 16.86
N LYS A 326 -21.52 -0.91 17.35
CA LYS A 326 -22.34 -1.77 18.20
C LYS A 326 -22.08 -1.43 19.66
N LYS A 327 -23.13 -1.08 20.40
CA LYS A 327 -23.04 -0.74 21.83
C LYS A 327 -23.95 -1.66 22.62
N LYS A 328 -23.39 -2.35 23.61
CA LYS A 328 -24.15 -3.17 24.56
C LYS A 328 -24.42 -2.33 25.80
N ASP A 329 -25.69 -2.14 26.14
CA ASP A 329 -26.06 -1.46 27.37
C ASP A 329 -25.80 -2.34 28.61
N LYS A 330 -26.16 -1.84 29.80
CA LYS A 330 -25.95 -2.57 31.06
C LYS A 330 -26.88 -3.77 31.20
N ASP A 331 -28.03 -3.72 30.52
CA ASP A 331 -29.08 -4.74 30.55
C ASP A 331 -28.85 -5.83 29.48
N GLY A 332 -27.81 -5.67 28.67
CA GLY A 332 -27.35 -6.66 27.68
C GLY A 332 -27.94 -6.44 26.27
N ILE A 333 -28.71 -5.37 26.07
CA ILE A 333 -29.31 -5.02 24.77
C ILE A 333 -28.26 -4.35 23.90
N ILE A 334 -28.19 -4.76 22.63
CA ILE A 334 -27.27 -4.20 21.64
C ILE A 334 -28.00 -3.16 20.79
N SER A 335 -27.43 -1.97 20.69
CA SER A 335 -27.85 -0.93 19.75
C SER A 335 -26.79 -0.75 18.66
N GLU A 336 -27.22 -0.58 17.42
CA GLU A 336 -26.37 -0.38 16.25
C GLU A 336 -26.48 1.06 15.75
N THR A 337 -25.35 1.71 15.51
CA THR A 337 -25.31 3.06 14.90
C THR A 337 -24.44 3.03 13.66
N ILE A 338 -25.03 3.30 12.50
CA ILE A 338 -24.30 3.39 11.22
C ILE A 338 -23.50 4.70 11.19
N LEU A 339 -22.17 4.56 11.09
CA LEU A 339 -21.21 5.66 11.04
C LEU A 339 -20.90 6.11 9.60
N THR A 340 -21.03 5.22 8.61
CA THR A 340 -20.87 5.55 7.18
C THR A 340 -22.18 6.06 6.59
N LYS A 341 -22.26 7.35 6.30
CA LYS A 341 -23.47 7.97 5.71
C LYS A 341 -23.33 8.18 4.21
N ASN A 342 -22.10 8.41 3.74
CA ASN A 342 -21.79 8.61 2.33
C ASN A 342 -20.68 7.65 1.90
N TRP A 343 -20.64 7.27 0.62
CA TRP A 343 -19.58 6.41 0.07
C TRP A 343 -18.17 7.01 0.27
N GLN A 344 -18.06 8.34 0.29
CA GLN A 344 -16.81 9.08 0.52
C GLN A 344 -16.22 8.83 1.90
N ASP A 345 -17.04 8.39 2.87
CA ASP A 345 -16.57 8.06 4.23
C ASP A 345 -15.64 6.85 4.23
N TRP A 346 -15.67 6.04 3.16
CA TRP A 346 -14.78 4.91 2.95
C TRP A 346 -13.39 5.30 2.44
N ILE A 347 -13.21 6.52 1.95
CA ILE A 347 -11.97 6.95 1.31
C ILE A 347 -11.06 7.66 2.32
N ASP A 348 -9.84 7.16 2.47
CA ASP A 348 -8.77 7.87 3.18
C ASP A 348 -8.14 8.93 2.26
N TYR A 349 -7.77 8.53 1.05
CA TYR A 349 -7.37 9.45 0.00
C TYR A 349 -7.56 8.83 -1.38
N TRP A 350 -7.58 9.67 -2.41
CA TRP A 350 -7.54 9.22 -3.79
C TRP A 350 -6.57 10.08 -4.59
N SER A 351 -6.07 9.51 -5.67
CA SER A 351 -5.03 10.08 -6.52
C SER A 351 -5.33 9.84 -7.99
N VAL A 352 -4.84 10.74 -8.83
CA VAL A 352 -5.01 10.72 -10.28
C VAL A 352 -3.65 10.83 -10.95
N ASP A 353 -3.44 10.00 -11.95
CA ASP A 353 -2.39 10.13 -12.96
C ASP A 353 -3.08 10.38 -14.31
N PHE A 354 -2.79 11.51 -14.95
CA PHE A 354 -3.46 11.94 -16.17
C PHE A 354 -2.80 11.35 -17.44
N ASP A 355 -1.63 10.71 -17.33
CA ASP A 355 -0.92 10.03 -18.42
C ASP A 355 -0.20 8.77 -17.90
N TYR A 356 -0.97 7.81 -17.39
CA TYR A 356 -0.46 6.65 -16.64
C TYR A 356 0.55 5.77 -17.41
N GLU A 357 0.53 5.77 -18.74
CA GLU A 357 1.46 4.99 -19.56
C GLU A 357 2.69 5.80 -20.04
N SER A 358 2.87 7.01 -19.51
CA SER A 358 4.01 7.86 -19.86
C SER A 358 5.36 7.26 -19.46
N LYS A 359 5.37 6.41 -18.42
CA LYS A 359 6.60 5.96 -17.75
C LYS A 359 6.60 4.46 -17.46
N PRO A 360 7.27 3.65 -18.31
CA PRO A 360 7.46 2.23 -18.06
C PRO A 360 8.23 1.97 -16.75
N GLU A 361 7.82 0.95 -16.00
CA GLU A 361 8.54 0.48 -14.80
C GLU A 361 9.76 -0.35 -15.22
N ILE A 362 10.96 0.21 -15.08
CA ILE A 362 12.21 -0.43 -15.51
C ILE A 362 13.00 -0.89 -14.29
N ILE A 363 13.29 -2.19 -14.24
CA ILE A 363 14.21 -2.76 -13.25
C ILE A 363 15.64 -2.77 -13.80
N LYS A 364 16.60 -2.48 -12.93
CA LYS A 364 18.03 -2.53 -13.27
C LYS A 364 18.71 -3.60 -12.43
N PHE A 365 19.44 -4.51 -13.06
CA PHE A 365 20.18 -5.55 -12.35
C PHE A 365 21.61 -5.68 -12.91
N LYS A 366 22.53 -6.11 -12.05
CA LYS A 366 23.91 -6.38 -12.44
C LYS A 366 24.03 -7.84 -12.86
N THR A 367 24.49 -8.04 -14.09
CA THR A 367 24.89 -9.37 -14.59
C THR A 367 26.18 -9.83 -13.93
N GLU A 368 26.48 -11.14 -13.99
CA GLU A 368 27.72 -11.73 -13.44
C GLU A 368 29.00 -11.07 -13.99
N ASN A 369 28.92 -10.47 -15.20
CA ASN A 369 30.00 -9.73 -15.84
C ASN A 369 30.10 -8.27 -15.38
N GLY A 370 29.33 -7.85 -14.38
CA GLY A 370 29.32 -6.49 -13.82
C GLY A 370 28.58 -5.44 -14.67
N LYS A 371 27.99 -5.84 -15.81
CA LYS A 371 27.21 -4.96 -16.67
C LYS A 371 25.80 -4.76 -16.10
N VAL A 372 25.35 -3.51 -16.02
CA VAL A 372 23.98 -3.17 -15.63
C VAL A 372 23.08 -3.34 -16.86
N GLU A 373 22.06 -4.17 -16.73
CA GLU A 373 21.01 -4.35 -17.74
C GLU A 373 19.69 -3.78 -17.22
N GLU A 374 18.89 -3.27 -18.14
CA GLU A 374 17.58 -2.67 -17.87
C GLU A 374 16.51 -3.53 -18.55
N GLU A 375 15.48 -3.90 -17.79
CA GLU A 375 14.35 -4.68 -18.30
C GLU A 375 13.05 -4.00 -17.89
N TRP A 376 12.14 -3.85 -18.85
CA TRP A 376 10.79 -3.38 -18.57
C TRP A 376 10.00 -4.52 -17.92
N THR A 377 9.36 -4.25 -16.79
CA THR A 377 8.58 -5.25 -16.04
C THR A 377 7.23 -5.59 -16.69
N GLY A 378 6.82 -4.84 -17.71
CA GLY A 378 5.47 -4.87 -18.27
C GLY A 378 4.47 -3.94 -17.57
N ASN A 379 4.87 -3.25 -16.49
CA ASN A 379 4.02 -2.29 -15.77
C ASN A 379 4.41 -0.83 -16.06
N TYR A 380 3.57 0.11 -15.64
CA TYR A 380 3.85 1.53 -15.68
C TYR A 380 3.86 2.13 -14.28
N VAL A 381 4.74 3.11 -14.07
CA VAL A 381 4.88 3.84 -12.81
C VAL A 381 3.70 4.80 -12.67
N PHE A 382 2.92 4.64 -11.61
CA PHE A 382 1.86 5.59 -11.26
C PHE A 382 2.48 6.86 -10.65
N GLU A 383 2.37 8.00 -11.32
CA GLU A 383 3.08 9.22 -10.94
C GLU A 383 2.36 10.10 -9.91
N ASN A 384 1.16 9.70 -9.46
CA ASN A 384 0.37 10.38 -8.40
C ASN A 384 0.35 11.92 -8.57
N GLU A 385 -0.08 12.33 -9.75
CA GLU A 385 0.04 13.69 -10.23
C GLU A 385 -0.89 14.67 -9.51
N TRP A 386 -2.03 14.18 -9.04
CA TRP A 386 -2.97 14.90 -8.18
C TRP A 386 -3.50 13.97 -7.10
N GLN A 387 -3.82 14.49 -5.92
CA GLN A 387 -4.40 13.70 -4.83
C GLN A 387 -5.18 14.55 -3.83
N SER A 388 -6.23 13.97 -3.24
CA SER A 388 -7.00 14.56 -2.14
C SER A 388 -7.13 13.61 -0.97
N PHE A 389 -7.05 14.14 0.23
CA PHE A 389 -7.03 13.40 1.49
C PHE A 389 -8.24 13.76 2.35
N ARG A 390 -8.72 12.80 3.14
CA ARG A 390 -9.69 13.06 4.19
C ARG A 390 -9.03 13.85 5.34
N GLY A 391 -9.61 14.97 5.72
CA GLY A 391 -9.14 15.79 6.84
C GLY A 391 -9.32 15.13 8.21
N LYS A 392 -8.50 15.53 9.20
CA LYS A 392 -8.69 15.08 10.60
C LYS A 392 -10.05 15.56 11.13
N ASN A 393 -10.79 14.64 11.76
CA ASN A 393 -12.06 14.91 12.44
C ASN A 393 -13.14 15.55 11.53
N GLY A 394 -13.12 15.25 10.22
CA GLY A 394 -14.14 15.74 9.28
C GLY A 394 -14.11 17.25 9.00
N LYS A 395 -13.05 17.96 9.41
CA LYS A 395 -12.93 19.42 9.18
C LYS A 395 -12.64 19.79 7.73
N GLU A 396 -11.97 18.93 6.98
CA GLU A 396 -11.75 19.09 5.53
C GLU A 396 -12.47 17.95 4.82
N LYS A 397 -13.40 18.32 3.92
CA LYS A 397 -14.10 17.36 3.07
C LYS A 397 -13.17 16.94 1.94
N LEU A 398 -13.25 15.66 1.58
CA LEU A 398 -12.53 15.12 0.42
C LEU A 398 -12.92 15.90 -0.83
N GLU A 399 -11.93 16.42 -1.57
CA GLU A 399 -12.19 17.02 -2.88
C GLU A 399 -12.46 15.89 -3.86
N LEU A 400 -13.65 15.90 -4.44
CA LEU A 400 -14.06 14.84 -5.40
C LEU A 400 -13.69 15.20 -6.83
N LYS A 401 -13.25 16.43 -7.10
CA LYS A 401 -12.87 16.87 -8.43
C LYS A 401 -11.47 17.45 -8.43
N THR A 402 -10.65 17.03 -9.39
CA THR A 402 -9.30 17.55 -9.56
C THR A 402 -9.30 18.98 -10.08
N SER A 403 -8.18 19.67 -9.87
CA SER A 403 -7.85 20.85 -10.65
C SER A 403 -7.76 20.51 -12.14
N GLU A 404 -8.06 21.48 -13.01
CA GLU A 404 -7.82 21.35 -14.45
C GLU A 404 -6.32 21.19 -14.74
N ARG A 405 -5.98 20.29 -15.67
CA ARG A 405 -4.62 20.05 -16.12
C ARG A 405 -4.56 20.03 -17.64
N GLU A 406 -3.58 20.71 -18.22
CA GLU A 406 -3.33 20.64 -19.66
C GLU A 406 -2.77 19.26 -20.04
N ILE A 407 -3.36 18.68 -21.08
CA ILE A 407 -2.95 17.39 -21.64
C ILE A 407 -2.36 17.60 -23.04
N ALA A 408 -1.21 16.99 -23.30
CA ALA A 408 -0.42 17.21 -24.51
C ALA A 408 -0.83 16.31 -25.69
N LYS A 409 -1.63 15.27 -25.44
CA LYS A 409 -2.00 14.24 -26.43
C LYS A 409 -3.50 14.28 -26.69
N ASP A 410 -3.91 14.06 -27.93
CA ASP A 410 -5.32 13.88 -28.34
C ASP A 410 -6.00 12.69 -27.62
N LYS A 411 -5.18 11.75 -27.13
CA LYS A 411 -5.59 10.55 -26.43
C LYS A 411 -4.64 10.27 -25.27
N THR A 412 -5.18 10.10 -24.07
CA THR A 412 -4.40 9.75 -22.87
C THR A 412 -5.12 8.69 -22.03
N LYS A 413 -4.38 8.00 -21.16
CA LYS A 413 -4.95 7.08 -20.17
C LYS A 413 -4.86 7.69 -18.79
N VAL A 414 -6.02 7.93 -18.20
CA VAL A 414 -6.15 8.45 -16.85
C VAL A 414 -6.27 7.28 -15.89
N ALA A 415 -5.37 7.16 -14.92
CA ALA A 415 -5.49 6.21 -13.82
C ALA A 415 -5.97 6.93 -12.56
N VAL A 416 -7.01 6.39 -11.93
CA VAL A 416 -7.52 6.84 -10.63
C VAL A 416 -7.29 5.73 -9.62
N LYS A 417 -6.53 6.03 -8.56
CA LYS A 417 -6.31 5.14 -7.43
C LYS A 417 -7.04 5.70 -6.20
N VAL A 418 -7.86 4.88 -5.57
CA VAL A 418 -8.53 5.17 -4.29
C VAL A 418 -7.94 4.27 -3.23
N VAL A 419 -7.62 4.83 -2.08
CA VAL A 419 -7.23 4.04 -0.90
C VAL A 419 -8.26 4.25 0.18
N ASP A 420 -8.79 3.15 0.69
CA ASP A 420 -9.80 3.20 1.74
C ASP A 420 -9.21 3.43 3.14
N ILE A 421 -10.11 3.61 4.11
CA ILE A 421 -9.78 3.80 5.52
C ILE A 421 -9.08 2.59 6.19
N PHE A 422 -9.08 1.41 5.56
CA PHE A 422 -8.31 0.24 6.00
C PHE A 422 -6.97 0.13 5.30
N GLY A 423 -6.69 1.03 4.36
CA GLY A 423 -5.43 1.11 3.66
C GLY A 423 -5.31 0.21 2.45
N ASN A 424 -6.39 -0.42 2.00
CA ASN A 424 -6.37 -1.19 0.76
C ASN A 424 -6.53 -0.23 -0.43
N ASP A 425 -5.74 -0.45 -1.48
CA ASP A 425 -5.79 0.37 -2.68
C ASP A 425 -6.57 -0.33 -3.80
N THR A 426 -7.39 0.47 -4.48
CA THR A 426 -8.15 0.08 -5.68
C THR A 426 -7.79 1.06 -6.78
N MET A 427 -7.66 0.61 -8.02
CA MET A 427 -7.29 1.49 -9.12
C MET A 427 -8.06 1.16 -10.39
N LYS A 428 -8.45 2.20 -11.12
CA LYS A 428 -9.17 2.12 -12.38
C LYS A 428 -8.48 3.01 -13.42
N VAL A 429 -8.24 2.46 -14.61
CA VAL A 429 -7.71 3.21 -15.74
C VAL A 429 -8.83 3.42 -16.75
N LEU A 430 -8.95 4.66 -17.24
CA LEU A 430 -9.87 5.02 -18.30
C LEU A 430 -9.09 5.68 -19.42
N GLU A 431 -9.28 5.18 -20.63
CA GLU A 431 -8.79 5.84 -21.83
C GLU A 431 -9.73 7.00 -22.18
N VAL A 432 -9.16 8.20 -22.32
CA VAL A 432 -9.91 9.42 -22.61
C VAL A 432 -9.39 10.06 -23.90
N LYS A 433 -10.32 10.59 -24.70
CA LYS A 433 -10.05 11.30 -25.96
C LYS A 433 -10.55 12.74 -25.83
N VAL A 434 -9.71 13.69 -26.23
CA VAL A 434 -10.04 15.13 -26.26
C VAL A 434 -11.05 15.43 -27.37
#